data_AF-A0A968PBT2-F1
#
_entry.id   AF-A0A968PBT2-F1
#
_cell.length_a   1.000
_cell.length_b   1.000
_cell.length_c   1.000
_cell.angle_alpha   90.00
_cell.angle_beta   90.00
_cell.angle_gamma   90.00
#
_symmetry.space_group_name_H-M   'P 1'
#
loop_
_entity.id
_entity.type
_entity.pdbx_description
1 polymer ?
#
loop_
_entity_poly.entity_id
_entity_poly.type
_entity_poly.pdbx_seq_one_letter_code
_entity_poly.pdbx_strand_id
1 'polypeptide(L)' 'MLAQAIITLEQAGHCVILHVHDEVVIECPQAQADQAEAQVKQILETVPAWLAGCPLKVETQQAERYQK' A
#
# COMPACT_ATOMS: atom_id res chain seq x y z
N MET A 1 -6.13 5.26 8.44
CA MET A 1 -7.11 5.61 7.38
C MET A 1 -6.37 5.63 6.06
N LEU A 2 -6.98 5.12 4.97
CA LEU A 2 -6.30 4.93 3.68
C LEU A 2 -5.60 6.20 3.16
N ALA A 3 -6.23 7.37 3.30
CA ALA A 3 -5.64 8.64 2.88
C ALA A 3 -4.28 8.92 3.53
N GLN A 4 -4.12 8.63 4.83
CA GLN A 4 -2.84 8.81 5.52
C GLN A 4 -1.79 7.80 5.01
N ALA A 5 -2.20 6.57 4.73
CA ALA A 5 -1.30 5.56 4.20
C ALA A 5 -0.81 5.92 2.80
N ILE A 6 -1.68 6.45 1.93
CA ILE A 6 -1.30 6.96 0.60
C ILE A 6 -0.24 8.06 0.72
N ILE A 7 -0.44 9.05 1.60
CA ILE A 7 0.56 10.10 1.85
C ILE A 7 1.89 9.49 2.31
N THR A 8 1.86 8.52 3.22
CA THR A 8 3.07 7.84 3.70
C THR A 8 3.77 7.05 2.59
N LEU A 9 3.02 6.40 1.70
CA LEU A 9 3.55 5.68 0.54
C LEU A 9 4.27 6.63 -0.43
N GLU A 10 3.65 7.76 -0.76
CA GLU A 10 4.24 8.78 -1.63
C GLU A 10 5.51 9.38 -1.00
N GLN A 11 5.50 9.65 0.31
CA GLN A 11 6.68 10.12 1.04
C GLN A 11 7.81 9.08 1.10
N ALA A 12 7.46 7.80 1.09
CA ALA A 12 8.42 6.68 1.00
C ALA A 12 8.94 6.47 -0.44
N GLY A 13 8.46 7.23 -1.42
CA GLY A 13 8.89 7.18 -2.81
C GLY A 13 8.15 6.15 -3.68
N HIS A 14 7.06 5.57 -3.20
CA HIS A 14 6.21 4.71 -4.01
C HIS A 14 5.34 5.54 -4.97
N CYS A 15 5.29 5.12 -6.24
CA CYS A 15 4.44 5.76 -7.24
C CYS A 15 3.01 5.20 -7.11
N VAL A 16 2.15 5.91 -6.38
CA VAL A 16 0.71 5.58 -6.28
C VAL A 16 0.01 6.06 -7.56
N ILE A 17 -0.54 5.13 -8.35
CA ILE A 17 -1.17 5.46 -9.64
C ILE A 17 -2.69 5.58 -9.56
N LEU A 18 -3.32 4.87 -8.61
CA LEU A 18 -4.73 4.99 -8.29
C LEU A 18 -5.02 4.43 -6.90
N HIS A 19 -6.17 4.81 -6.35
CA HIS A 19 -6.80 4.12 -5.24
C HIS A 19 -8.29 3.98 -5.53
N VAL A 20 -8.89 2.86 -5.11
CA VAL A 20 -10.31 2.59 -5.28
C VAL A 20 -10.82 1.83 -4.05
N HIS A 21 -11.89 2.31 -3.43
CA HIS A 21 -12.35 1.78 -2.14
C HIS A 21 -11.22 1.74 -1.09
N ASP A 22 -10.82 0.56 -0.64
CA ASP A 22 -9.73 0.25 0.29
C ASP A 22 -8.45 -0.23 -0.39
N GLU A 23 -8.44 -0.28 -1.73
CA GLU A 23 -7.32 -0.69 -2.55
C GLU A 23 -6.43 0.50 -2.94
N VAL A 24 -5.13 0.28 -2.97
CA VAL A 24 -4.13 1.17 -3.55
C VAL A 24 -3.31 0.41 -4.58
N VAL A 25 -3.10 1.00 -5.75
CA VAL A 25 -2.23 0.43 -6.78
C VAL A 25 -1.00 1.31 -6.90
N ILE A 26 0.16 0.66 -6.86
CA ILE A 26 1.45 1.30 -7.10
C ILE A 26 2.11 0.73 -8.35
N GLU A 27 2.93 1.54 -9.00
CA GLU A 27 3.80 1.09 -10.09
C GLU A 27 5.26 1.11 -9.63
N CYS A 28 5.99 0.04 -9.91
CA CYS A 28 7.43 -0.05 -9.61
C CYS A 28 8.15 -0.96 -10.63
N PRO A 29 9.48 -0.85 -10.76
CA PRO A 29 10.26 -1.77 -11.57
C PRO A 29 10.11 -3.21 -11.06
N GLN A 30 9.94 -4.18 -11.98
CA GLN A 30 9.76 -5.60 -11.62
C GLN A 30 10.87 -6.15 -10.71
N ALA A 31 12.12 -5.70 -10.89
CA ALA A 31 13.24 -6.10 -10.04
C ALA A 31 13.11 -5.65 -8.56
N GLN A 32 12.19 -4.75 -8.26
CA GLN A 32 11.92 -4.21 -6.92
C GLN A 32 10.55 -4.63 -6.39
N ALA A 33 9.79 -5.45 -7.12
CA ALA A 33 8.38 -5.75 -6.80
C ALA A 33 8.22 -6.36 -5.39
N ASP A 34 9.05 -7.33 -5.02
CA ASP A 34 9.00 -7.97 -3.69
C ASP A 34 9.35 -7.00 -2.56
N GLN A 35 10.33 -6.12 -2.79
CA GLN A 35 10.70 -5.09 -1.82
C GLN A 35 9.57 -4.07 -1.65
N ALA A 36 9.01 -3.61 -2.78
CA ALA A 36 7.91 -2.66 -2.77
C ALA A 36 6.67 -3.25 -2.08
N GLU A 37 6.33 -4.51 -2.36
CA GLU A 37 5.23 -5.22 -1.71
C GLU A 37 5.42 -5.27 -0.19
N ALA A 38 6.60 -5.65 0.29
CA ALA A 38 6.89 -5.73 1.72
C ALA A 38 6.75 -4.37 2.41
N GLN A 39 7.27 -3.30 1.79
CA GLN A 39 7.19 -1.94 2.33
C GLN A 39 5.76 -1.39 2.33
N VAL A 40 5.03 -1.59 1.23
CA VAL A 40 3.63 -1.19 1.09
C VAL A 40 2.78 -1.87 2.16
N LYS A 41 2.95 -3.19 2.32
CA LYS A 41 2.24 -3.96 3.33
C LYS A 41 2.49 -3.43 4.74
N GLN A 42 3.76 -3.18 5.08
CA GLN A 42 4.12 -2.62 6.38
C GLN A 42 3.45 -1.26 6.63
N ILE A 43 3.43 -0.37 5.64
CA ILE A 43 2.81 0.96 5.75
C ILE A 43 1.29 0.85 5.93
N LEU A 44 0.63 0.00 5.13
CA LEU A 44 -0.83 -0.14 5.16
C LEU A 44 -1.34 -0.90 6.41
N GLU A 45 -0.55 -1.82 6.97
CA GLU A 45 -0.86 -2.52 8.23
C GLU A 45 -0.57 -1.69 9.49
N THR A 46 0.02 -0.50 9.34
CA THR A 46 0.32 0.39 10.48
C THR A 46 -0.97 0.96 11.07
N VAL A 47 -1.32 0.51 12.28
CA VAL A 47 -2.51 0.97 13.01
C VAL A 47 -2.27 2.38 13.56
N PRO A 48 -3.08 3.39 13.17
CA PRO A 48 -2.93 4.74 13.71
C PRO A 48 -3.39 4.79 15.17
N ALA A 49 -2.84 5.72 15.95
CA ALA A 49 -3.10 5.81 17.39
C ALA A 49 -4.59 5.92 17.76
N TRP A 50 -5.40 6.59 16.94
CA TRP A 50 -6.83 6.74 17.15
C TRP A 50 -7.65 5.46 16.90
N LEU A 51 -7.05 4.46 16.26
CA LEU A 51 -7.64 3.15 15.95
C LEU A 51 -6.94 2.02 16.72
N ALA A 52 -6.31 2.34 17.85
CA ALA A 52 -5.59 1.39 18.67
C ALA A 52 -6.46 0.16 19.01
N GLY A 53 -5.90 -1.04 18.81
CA GLY A 53 -6.57 -2.31 19.09
C GLY A 53 -7.41 -2.89 17.94
N CYS A 54 -7.57 -2.19 16.81
CA CYS A 54 -8.15 -2.77 15.60
C CYS A 54 -7.05 -3.33 14.69
N PRO A 55 -6.98 -4.65 14.46
CA PRO A 55 -5.97 -5.22 13.57
C PRO A 55 -6.26 -4.85 12.12
N LEU A 56 -5.31 -4.19 11.46
CA LEU A 56 -5.33 -3.99 10.01
C LEU A 56 -4.57 -5.15 9.35
N LYS A 57 -5.16 -5.72 8.31
CA LYS A 57 -4.56 -6.78 7.50
C LYS A 57 -4.62 -6.35 6.05
N VAL A 58 -3.52 -6.56 5.33
CA VAL A 58 -3.41 -6.19 3.92
C VAL A 58 -3.20 -7.44 3.08
N GLU A 59 -3.94 -7.52 1.98
CA GLU A 59 -3.74 -8.51 0.93
C GLU A 59 -3.04 -7.82 -0.24
N THR A 60 -2.05 -8.49 -0.82
CA THR A 60 -1.18 -7.96 -1.86
C THR A 60 -1.22 -8.86 -3.08
N GLN A 61 -1.17 -8.25 -4.26
CA GLN A 61 -1.04 -8.96 -5.53
C GLN A 61 -0.13 -8.16 -6.47
N GLN A 62 0.81 -8.85 -7.10
CA GLN A 62 1.65 -8.30 -8.17
C GLN A 62 1.04 -8.67 -9.53
N ALA A 63 0.97 -7.72 -10.45
CA ALA A 63 0.50 -7.97 -11.82
C ALA A 63 1.13 -6.99 -12.81
N GLU A 64 1.35 -7.42 -14.05
CA GLU A 64 1.82 -6.56 -15.15
C GLU A 64 0.72 -5.63 -15.71
N ARG A 65 -0.54 -5.88 -15.32
CA ARG A 65 -1.73 -5.14 -15.76
C ARG A 65 -2.71 -5.06 -14.61
N TYR A 66 -3.49 -3.99 -14.55
CA TYR A 66 -4.54 -3.83 -13.56
C TYR A 66 -5.56 -4.98 -13.62
N GLN A 67 -5.93 -5.50 -12.45
CA GLN A 67 -6.95 -6.52 -12.26
C GLN A 67 -7.92 -6.03 -11.17
N LYS A 68 -9.20 -6.34 -11.31
CA LYS A 68 -10.25 -6.06 -10.33
C LYS A 68 -10.63 -7.31 -9.56
#